data_AF-A0A150N485-F1
#
_entry.id   AF-A0A150N485-F1
#
_cell.length_a   1.000
_cell.length_b   1.000
_cell.length_c   1.000
_cell.angle_alpha   90.00
_cell.angle_beta   90.00
_cell.angle_gamma   90.00
#
_symmetry.space_group_name_H-M   'P 1'
#
loop_
_entity.id
_entity.type
_entity.pdbx_description
1 polymer ?
#
loop_
_entity_poly.entity_id
_entity_poly.type
_entity_poly.pdbx_seq_one_letter_code
_entity_poly.pdbx_strand_id
1 'polypeptide(L)'
;MGISVSIYLPGFWVALLSFHPEEVPFTLLGTVVLSRQGVPLPVPLEMFIMVGLFEIFKEAGMRLPLAIGQTLSVVGGLIIGQSAVNAGLSTPGSLVVAAISVIATFTLVNQNLAGTVTLLRFIVLAASSALGFFGFIASLFIILTYTVNLTIFGIPYLTPLSPPTRDIFKVLIPNGWKKFKKRADLLKPQDDTPRGEAN
;
A
#
# COMPACT_ATOMS: atom_id res chain seq x y z
N MET A 1 1.44 -4.57 6.96
CA MET A 1 1.62 -5.28 5.67
C MET A 1 0.91 -4.56 4.53
N GLY A 2 -0.42 -4.43 4.55
CA GLY A 2 -1.17 -3.80 3.43
C GLY A 2 -0.73 -2.38 3.07
N ILE A 3 -0.47 -1.51 4.06
CA ILE A 3 0.03 -0.14 3.84
C ILE A 3 1.34 -0.14 3.04
N SER A 4 2.32 -0.93 3.47
CA SER A 4 3.64 -1.01 2.83
C SER A 4 3.52 -1.51 1.39
N VAL A 5 2.76 -2.59 1.15
CA VAL A 5 2.54 -3.14 -0.20
C VAL A 5 1.85 -2.10 -1.09
N SER A 6 0.83 -1.43 -0.58
CA SER A 6 0.03 -0.47 -1.34
C SER A 6 0.81 0.76 -1.79
N ILE A 7 1.77 1.23 -0.98
CA ILE A 7 2.59 2.40 -1.28
C ILE A 7 3.78 2.05 -2.18
N TYR A 8 4.54 0.99 -1.81
CA TYR A 8 5.88 0.76 -2.36
C TYR A 8 5.91 -0.16 -3.57
N LEU A 9 4.99 -1.12 -3.69
CA LEU A 9 4.99 -2.11 -4.77
C LEU A 9 5.00 -1.51 -6.18
N PRO A 10 4.18 -0.49 -6.51
CA PRO A 10 4.14 0.03 -7.88
C PRO A 10 5.39 0.86 -8.22
N GLY A 11 5.94 1.61 -7.25
CA GLY A 11 7.21 2.32 -7.44
C GLY A 11 8.41 1.39 -7.54
N PHE A 12 8.41 0.26 -6.81
CA PHE A 12 9.44 -0.77 -6.92
C PHE A 12 9.43 -1.43 -8.31
N TRP A 13 8.24 -1.78 -8.81
CA TRP A 13 8.09 -2.39 -10.14
C TRP A 13 8.63 -1.50 -11.27
N VAL A 14 8.33 -0.20 -11.22
CA VAL A 14 8.84 0.77 -12.21
C VAL A 14 10.37 0.91 -12.12
N ALA A 15 10.91 1.03 -10.90
CA ALA A 15 12.36 1.15 -10.68
C ALA A 15 13.12 -0.06 -11.23
N LEU A 16 12.58 -1.26 -11.02
CA LEU A 16 13.17 -2.53 -11.45
C LEU A 16 13.10 -2.68 -12.97
N LEU A 17 11.94 -2.52 -13.60
CA LEU A 17 11.82 -2.74 -15.04
C LEU A 17 12.36 -1.61 -15.93
N SER A 18 12.41 -0.37 -15.43
CA SER A 18 12.87 0.78 -16.24
C SER A 18 14.36 1.05 -16.12
N PHE A 19 14.95 0.79 -14.95
CA PHE A 19 16.34 1.18 -14.67
C PHE A 19 17.28 -0.01 -14.45
N HIS A 20 16.79 -1.16 -13.99
CA HIS A 20 17.62 -2.32 -13.67
C HIS A 20 16.98 -3.65 -14.14
N PRO A 21 16.63 -3.79 -15.43
CA PRO A 21 16.00 -5.01 -15.95
C PRO A 21 16.87 -6.26 -15.79
N GLU A 22 18.19 -6.11 -15.71
CA GLU A 22 19.17 -7.18 -15.50
C GLU A 22 19.10 -7.85 -14.12
N GLU A 23 18.50 -7.20 -13.12
CA GLU A 23 18.29 -7.78 -11.78
C GLU A 23 17.15 -8.81 -11.78
N VAL A 24 16.40 -8.92 -12.88
CA VAL A 24 15.32 -9.90 -13.05
C VAL A 24 15.90 -11.21 -13.59
N PRO A 25 15.57 -12.37 -12.97
CA PRO A 25 15.98 -13.67 -13.51
C PRO A 25 15.63 -13.79 -14.99
N PHE A 26 16.57 -14.25 -15.81
CA PHE A 26 16.42 -14.31 -17.27
C PHE A 26 15.13 -15.03 -17.74
N THR A 27 14.70 -16.05 -17.01
CA THR A 27 13.44 -16.78 -17.30
C THR A 27 12.20 -15.89 -17.15
N LEU A 28 12.18 -14.99 -16.18
CA LEU A 28 11.12 -14.02 -15.95
C LEU A 28 11.26 -12.79 -16.86
N LEU A 29 12.49 -12.37 -17.15
CA LEU A 29 12.73 -11.24 -18.05
C LEU A 29 12.21 -11.55 -19.46
N GLY A 30 12.42 -12.79 -19.95
CA GLY A 30 11.92 -13.22 -21.26
C GLY A 30 10.40 -13.13 -21.38
N THR A 31 9.64 -13.53 -20.34
CA THR A 31 8.18 -13.42 -20.35
C THR A 31 7.71 -11.97 -20.27
N VAL A 32 8.38 -11.13 -19.49
CA VAL A 32 8.07 -9.69 -19.41
C VAL A 32 8.31 -9.02 -20.76
N VAL A 33 9.47 -9.23 -21.39
CA VAL A 33 9.80 -8.64 -22.69
C VAL A 33 8.84 -9.10 -23.79
N LEU A 34 8.49 -10.39 -23.84
CA LEU A 34 7.49 -10.90 -24.76
C LEU A 34 6.11 -10.29 -24.51
N SER A 35 5.70 -10.15 -23.24
CA SER A 35 4.43 -9.53 -22.87
C SER A 35 4.34 -8.03 -23.20
N ARG A 36 5.48 -7.37 -23.42
CA ARG A 36 5.57 -5.98 -23.86
C ARG A 36 5.44 -5.81 -25.37
N GLN A 37 5.48 -6.88 -26.16
CA GLN A 37 5.28 -6.78 -27.61
C GLN A 37 3.86 -6.25 -27.89
N GLY A 38 3.78 -5.05 -28.44
CA GLY A 38 2.51 -4.36 -28.73
C GLY A 38 2.09 -3.31 -27.71
N VAL A 39 2.85 -3.09 -26.62
CA VAL A 39 2.62 -1.97 -25.68
C VAL A 39 3.58 -0.82 -26.00
N PRO A 40 3.12 0.29 -26.60
CA PRO A 40 3.99 1.40 -27.01
C PRO A 40 4.38 2.31 -25.83
N LEU A 41 3.74 2.16 -24.67
CA LEU A 41 3.97 3.03 -23.53
C LEU A 41 5.21 2.60 -22.73
N PRO A 42 6.00 3.57 -22.21
CA PRO A 42 7.07 3.26 -21.26
C PRO A 42 6.48 2.82 -19.92
N VAL A 43 7.19 1.94 -19.20
CA VAL A 43 6.74 1.35 -17.92
C VAL A 43 6.25 2.40 -16.90
N PRO A 44 6.93 3.54 -16.70
CA PRO A 44 6.45 4.55 -15.75
C PRO A 44 5.05 5.08 -16.12
N LEU A 45 4.85 5.44 -17.39
CA LEU A 45 3.58 6.01 -17.88
C LEU A 45 2.45 4.99 -17.85
N GLU A 46 2.74 3.76 -18.29
CA GLU A 46 1.86 2.60 -18.15
C GLU A 46 1.37 2.45 -16.69
N MET A 47 2.30 2.52 -15.73
CA MET A 47 1.99 2.36 -14.32
C MET A 47 1.15 3.53 -13.77
N PHE A 48 1.45 4.77 -14.14
CA PHE A 48 0.64 5.93 -13.76
C PHE A 48 -0.82 5.80 -14.23
N ILE A 49 -1.02 5.39 -15.48
CA ILE A 49 -2.35 5.19 -16.05
C ILE A 49 -3.08 4.06 -15.30
N MET A 50 -2.43 2.91 -15.11
CA MET A 50 -3.06 1.77 -14.45
C MET A 50 -3.41 2.05 -12.99
N VAL A 51 -2.50 2.66 -12.23
CA VAL A 51 -2.78 3.07 -10.83
C VAL A 51 -3.91 4.09 -10.78
N GLY A 52 -3.91 5.08 -11.68
CA GLY A 52 -4.99 6.07 -11.78
C GLY A 52 -6.35 5.46 -12.10
N LEU A 53 -6.40 4.56 -13.10
CA LEU A 53 -7.63 3.86 -13.49
C LEU A 53 -8.19 3.04 -12.34
N PHE A 54 -7.36 2.23 -11.67
CA PHE A 54 -7.82 1.43 -10.54
C PHE A 54 -8.22 2.27 -9.33
N GLU A 55 -7.62 3.45 -9.14
CA GLU A 55 -7.99 4.35 -8.06
C GLU A 55 -9.35 5.01 -8.30
N ILE A 56 -9.61 5.50 -9.52
CA ILE A 56 -10.93 6.00 -9.94
C ILE A 56 -11.97 4.89 -9.81
N PHE A 57 -11.63 3.68 -10.25
CA PHE A 57 -12.50 2.52 -10.16
C PHE A 57 -12.85 2.17 -8.71
N LYS A 58 -11.86 2.17 -7.82
CA LYS A 58 -12.06 1.99 -6.38
C LYS A 58 -13.01 3.03 -5.82
N GLU A 59 -12.78 4.31 -6.13
CA GLU A 59 -13.59 5.40 -5.60
C GLU A 59 -15.03 5.37 -6.12
N ALA A 60 -15.23 5.02 -7.40
CA ALA A 60 -16.55 4.78 -7.97
C ALA A 60 -17.27 3.62 -7.27
N GLY A 61 -16.57 2.52 -7.01
CA GLY A 61 -17.11 1.34 -6.31
C GLY A 61 -17.58 1.66 -4.89
N MET A 62 -16.84 2.49 -4.15
CA MET A 62 -17.21 2.89 -2.79
C MET A 62 -18.39 3.87 -2.72
N ARG A 63 -18.67 4.60 -3.80
CA ARG A 63 -19.76 5.59 -3.87
C ARG A 63 -21.09 5.00 -4.34
N LEU A 64 -21.10 3.79 -4.88
CA LEU A 64 -22.31 3.12 -5.35
C LEU A 64 -23.02 2.35 -4.24
N PRO A 65 -24.36 2.18 -4.33
CA PRO A 65 -25.09 1.29 -3.43
C PRO A 65 -24.57 -0.15 -3.48
N LEU A 66 -24.58 -0.84 -2.34
CA LEU A 66 -24.04 -2.21 -2.18
C LEU A 66 -24.55 -3.20 -3.25
N ALA A 67 -25.81 -3.07 -3.68
CA ALA A 67 -26.43 -3.91 -4.70
C ALA A 67 -25.74 -3.82 -6.08
N ILE A 68 -25.12 -2.69 -6.40
CA ILE A 68 -24.45 -2.46 -7.70
C ILE A 68 -22.93 -2.46 -7.53
N GLY A 69 -22.43 -2.08 -6.35
CA GLY A 69 -20.98 -2.00 -6.08
C GLY A 69 -20.24 -3.32 -6.26
N GLN A 70 -20.84 -4.46 -5.88
CA GLN A 70 -20.23 -5.78 -6.08
C GLN A 70 -20.15 -6.15 -7.56
N THR A 71 -21.23 -5.93 -8.32
CA THR A 71 -21.27 -6.17 -9.76
C THR A 71 -20.27 -5.28 -10.50
N LEU A 72 -20.20 -3.99 -10.16
CA LEU A 72 -19.21 -3.09 -10.73
C LEU A 72 -17.79 -3.56 -10.43
N SER A 73 -17.50 -3.98 -9.20
CA SER A 73 -16.17 -4.42 -8.80
C SER A 73 -15.68 -5.64 -9.59
N VAL A 74 -16.55 -6.64 -9.78
CA VAL A 74 -16.22 -7.87 -10.51
C VAL A 74 -16.12 -7.61 -12.02
N VAL A 75 -17.17 -7.03 -12.60
CA VAL A 75 -17.29 -6.81 -14.04
C VAL A 75 -16.30 -5.75 -14.50
N GLY A 76 -16.19 -4.65 -13.76
CA GLY A 76 -15.27 -3.57 -14.09
C GLY A 76 -13.81 -3.99 -13.93
N GLY A 77 -13.44 -4.74 -12.89
CA GLY A 77 -12.07 -5.24 -12.75
C GLY A 77 -11.65 -6.14 -13.91
N LEU A 78 -12.52 -7.07 -14.31
CA LEU A 78 -12.27 -7.99 -15.42
C LEU A 78 -12.25 -7.27 -16.78
N ILE A 79 -13.26 -6.46 -17.08
CA ILE A 79 -13.38 -5.76 -18.37
C ILE A 79 -12.28 -4.73 -18.53
N ILE A 80 -12.03 -3.89 -17.52
CA ILE A 80 -10.95 -2.90 -17.57
C ILE A 80 -9.62 -3.62 -17.75
N GLY A 81 -9.39 -4.70 -17.01
CA GLY A 81 -8.15 -5.44 -17.09
C GLY A 81 -7.91 -6.08 -18.46
N GLN A 82 -8.89 -6.81 -18.98
CA GLN A 82 -8.80 -7.45 -20.29
C GLN A 82 -8.69 -6.42 -21.42
N SER A 83 -9.47 -5.35 -21.35
CA SER A 83 -9.44 -4.29 -22.36
C SER A 83 -8.12 -3.53 -22.33
N ALA A 84 -7.54 -3.28 -21.15
CA ALA A 84 -6.24 -2.64 -21.01
C ALA A 84 -5.10 -3.45 -21.65
N VAL A 85 -5.11 -4.78 -21.49
CA VAL A 85 -4.13 -5.66 -22.13
C VAL A 85 -4.36 -5.75 -23.63
N ASN A 86 -5.60 -5.98 -24.07
CA ASN A 86 -5.94 -6.14 -25.48
C ASN A 86 -5.75 -4.84 -26.29
N ALA A 87 -5.95 -3.68 -25.69
CA ALA A 87 -5.70 -2.38 -26.30
C ALA A 87 -4.20 -2.02 -26.35
N GLY A 88 -3.32 -2.87 -25.80
CA GLY A 88 -1.89 -2.58 -25.69
C GLY A 88 -1.58 -1.41 -24.74
N LEU A 89 -2.49 -1.07 -23.81
CA LEU A 89 -2.32 0.03 -22.87
C LEU A 89 -1.39 -0.35 -21.72
N SER A 90 -1.38 -1.63 -21.33
CA SER A 90 -0.53 -2.14 -20.25
C SER A 90 -0.24 -3.62 -20.41
N THR A 91 0.87 -4.06 -19.83
CA THR A 91 1.22 -5.46 -19.75
C THR A 91 0.44 -6.17 -18.63
N PRO A 92 0.21 -7.49 -18.75
CA PRO A 92 -0.37 -8.29 -17.67
C PRO A 92 0.39 -8.14 -16.35
N GLY A 93 1.72 -8.05 -16.39
CA GLY A 93 2.55 -7.90 -15.18
C GLY A 93 2.31 -6.59 -14.43
N SER A 94 2.38 -5.45 -15.12
CA SER A 94 2.11 -4.14 -14.50
C SER A 94 0.67 -4.01 -14.00
N LEU A 95 -0.28 -4.62 -14.72
CA LEU A 95 -1.69 -4.65 -14.31
C LEU A 95 -1.88 -5.42 -13.00
N VAL A 96 -1.26 -6.59 -12.86
CA VAL A 96 -1.31 -7.37 -11.62
C VAL A 96 -0.70 -6.58 -10.45
N VAL A 97 0.43 -5.93 -10.67
CA VAL A 97 1.06 -5.07 -9.66
C VAL A 97 0.15 -3.91 -9.25
N ALA A 98 -0.50 -3.26 -10.21
CA ALA A 98 -1.45 -2.17 -9.95
C ALA A 98 -2.64 -2.66 -9.11
N ALA A 99 -3.24 -3.78 -9.52
CA ALA A 99 -4.39 -4.38 -8.85
C ALA A 99 -4.07 -4.79 -7.41
N ILE A 100 -2.94 -5.47 -7.18
CA ILE A 100 -2.49 -5.85 -5.82
C ILE A 100 -2.30 -4.61 -4.94
N SER A 101 -1.72 -3.54 -5.50
CA SER A 101 -1.48 -2.29 -4.76
C SER A 101 -2.78 -1.63 -4.31
N VAL A 102 -3.81 -1.65 -5.16
CA VAL A 102 -5.14 -1.08 -4.86
C VAL A 102 -5.92 -1.98 -3.90
N ILE A 103 -5.90 -3.30 -4.10
CA ILE A 103 -6.54 -4.27 -3.20
C ILE A 103 -5.91 -4.21 -1.80
N ALA A 104 -4.59 -4.02 -1.71
CA ALA A 104 -3.91 -3.83 -0.44
C ALA A 104 -4.44 -2.59 0.32
N THR A 105 -4.98 -1.59 -0.37
CA THR A 105 -5.62 -0.43 0.28
C THR A 105 -6.91 -0.82 1.01
N PHE A 106 -7.64 -1.85 0.57
CA PHE A 106 -8.86 -2.31 1.25
C PHE A 106 -8.60 -2.96 2.62
N THR A 107 -7.34 -3.26 2.94
CA THR A 107 -6.97 -3.66 4.30
C THR A 107 -7.05 -2.50 5.30
N LEU A 108 -7.13 -1.25 4.81
CA LEU A 108 -7.28 -0.07 5.64
C LEU A 108 -8.76 0.16 5.96
N VAL A 109 -9.08 0.15 7.26
CA VAL A 109 -10.44 0.42 7.75
C VAL A 109 -10.79 1.91 7.69
N ASN A 110 -9.79 2.80 7.77
CA ASN A 110 -10.00 4.24 7.78
C ASN A 110 -9.86 4.83 6.37
N GLN A 111 -10.93 5.45 5.87
CA GLN A 111 -10.98 6.06 4.53
C GLN A 111 -10.04 7.26 4.36
N ASN A 112 -9.86 8.08 5.40
CA ASN A 112 -8.93 9.21 5.34
C ASN A 112 -7.49 8.69 5.18
N LEU A 113 -7.16 7.60 5.88
CA LEU A 113 -5.86 6.95 5.75
C LEU A 113 -5.69 6.31 4.36
N ALA A 114 -6.75 5.72 3.80
CA ALA A 114 -6.72 5.19 2.44
C ALA A 114 -6.40 6.28 1.40
N GLY A 115 -6.98 7.47 1.52
CA GLY A 115 -6.66 8.62 0.66
C GLY A 115 -5.20 9.09 0.81
N THR A 116 -4.69 9.16 2.04
CA THR A 116 -3.27 9.49 2.28
C THR A 116 -2.34 8.45 1.66
N VAL A 117 -2.64 7.16 1.79
CA VAL A 117 -1.86 6.07 1.19
C VAL A 117 -1.83 6.17 -0.34
N THR A 118 -2.95 6.52 -0.95
CA THR A 118 -3.02 6.77 -2.41
C THR A 118 -2.11 7.92 -2.83
N LEU A 119 -2.15 9.05 -2.13
CA LEU A 119 -1.28 10.18 -2.43
C LEU A 119 0.20 9.80 -2.29
N LEU A 120 0.57 9.12 -1.20
CA LEU A 120 1.92 8.62 -0.99
C LEU A 120 2.36 7.65 -2.08
N ARG A 121 1.48 6.76 -2.56
CA ARG A 121 1.76 5.86 -3.68
C ARG A 121 2.14 6.64 -4.94
N PHE A 122 1.40 7.70 -5.28
CA PHE A 122 1.74 8.54 -6.44
C PHE A 122 3.07 9.27 -6.26
N ILE A 123 3.39 9.75 -5.05
CA ILE A 123 4.68 10.38 -4.75
C ILE A 123 5.84 9.39 -4.92
N VAL A 124 5.71 8.18 -4.36
CA VAL A 124 6.71 7.12 -4.50
C VAL A 124 6.86 6.70 -5.96
N LEU A 125 5.75 6.53 -6.67
CA LEU A 125 5.74 6.20 -8.09
C LEU A 125 6.45 7.28 -8.92
N ALA A 126 6.19 8.56 -8.65
CA ALA A 126 6.84 9.68 -9.32
C ALA A 126 8.35 9.72 -9.04
N ALA A 127 8.75 9.55 -7.78
CA ALA A 127 10.16 9.52 -7.39
C ALA A 127 10.90 8.35 -8.04
N SER A 128 10.32 7.14 -8.03
CA SER A 128 10.87 5.96 -8.71
C SER A 128 10.92 6.11 -10.22
N SER A 129 9.96 6.81 -10.82
CA SER A 129 9.92 7.04 -12.26
C SER A 129 11.02 7.99 -12.73
N ALA A 130 11.39 8.97 -11.90
CA ALA A 130 12.42 9.95 -12.24
C ALA A 130 13.85 9.47 -11.92
N LEU A 131 14.03 8.74 -10.81
CA LEU A 131 15.35 8.41 -10.24
C LEU A 131 15.59 6.90 -10.05
N GLY A 132 14.67 6.04 -10.49
CA GLY A 132 14.79 4.58 -10.32
C GLY A 132 14.86 4.13 -8.86
N PHE A 133 15.75 3.19 -8.56
CA PHE A 133 15.93 2.69 -7.19
C PHE A 133 16.38 3.76 -6.19
N PHE A 134 17.14 4.76 -6.64
CA PHE A 134 17.53 5.87 -5.78
C PHE A 134 16.30 6.65 -5.32
N GLY A 135 15.38 6.97 -6.24
CA GLY A 135 14.11 7.64 -5.92
C GLY A 135 13.22 6.80 -5.00
N PHE A 136 13.15 5.49 -5.26
CA PHE A 136 12.42 4.54 -4.41
C PHE A 136 12.93 4.56 -2.97
N ILE A 137 14.25 4.36 -2.77
CA ILE A 137 14.87 4.32 -1.45
C ILE A 137 14.74 5.67 -0.74
N ALA A 138 14.97 6.79 -1.46
CA ALA A 138 14.80 8.13 -0.91
C ALA A 138 13.37 8.36 -0.40
N SER A 139 12.36 7.97 -1.20
CA SER A 139 10.95 8.10 -0.82
C SER A 139 10.61 7.25 0.42
N LEU A 140 11.19 6.06 0.54
CA LEU A 140 11.04 5.19 1.70
C LEU A 140 11.58 5.86 2.97
N PHE A 141 12.78 6.44 2.92
CA PHE A 141 13.36 7.14 4.08
C PHE A 141 12.58 8.40 4.46
N ILE A 142 12.11 9.17 3.47
CA ILE A 142 11.29 10.38 3.71
C ILE A 142 10.01 9.99 4.44
N ILE A 143 9.28 8.99 3.94
CA ILE A 143 8.02 8.52 4.55
C ILE A 143 8.28 7.95 5.94
N LEU A 144 9.36 7.18 6.12
CA LEU A 144 9.72 6.61 7.42
C LEU A 144 10.00 7.71 8.44
N THR A 145 10.83 8.69 8.08
CA THR A 145 11.18 9.82 8.95
C THR A 145 9.96 10.66 9.31
N TYR A 146 9.08 10.90 8.34
CA TYR A 146 7.81 11.60 8.59
C TYR A 146 6.93 10.83 9.59
N THR A 147 6.83 9.52 9.44
CA THR A 147 5.99 8.67 10.29
C THR A 147 6.53 8.60 11.73
N VAL A 148 7.86 8.59 11.91
CA VAL A 148 8.50 8.61 13.25
C VAL A 148 8.21 9.90 14.01
N ASN A 149 8.18 11.04 13.31
CA ASN A 149 7.93 12.34 13.92
C ASN A 149 6.43 12.64 14.14
N LEU A 150 5.53 11.80 13.62
CA LEU A 150 4.10 11.99 13.77
C LEU A 150 3.67 11.68 15.21
N THR A 151 3.00 12.63 15.88
CA THR A 151 2.43 12.43 17.23
C THR A 151 0.92 12.61 17.19
N ILE A 152 0.18 11.66 17.75
CA ILE A 152 -1.28 11.72 17.90
C ILE A 152 -1.59 11.84 19.40
N PHE A 153 -2.25 12.94 19.80
CA PHE A 153 -2.58 13.24 21.21
C PHE A 153 -1.37 13.12 22.16
N GLY A 154 -0.20 13.57 21.72
CA GLY A 154 1.04 13.54 22.50
C GLY A 154 1.78 12.18 22.52
N ILE A 155 1.26 11.16 21.84
CA ILE A 155 1.87 9.83 21.73
C ILE A 155 2.42 9.64 20.32
N PRO A 156 3.68 9.21 20.14
CA PRO A 156 4.24 8.93 18.82
C PRO A 156 3.43 7.87 18.06
N TYR A 157 3.17 8.09 16.78
CA TYR A 157 2.33 7.22 15.94
C TYR A 157 2.89 5.80 15.82
N LEU A 158 4.22 5.66 15.83
CA LEU A 158 4.89 4.36 15.77
C LEU A 158 4.96 3.64 17.11
N THR A 159 4.36 4.15 18.17
CA THR A 159 4.31 3.45 19.45
C THR A 159 3.53 2.12 19.29
N PRO A 160 4.05 0.96 19.72
CA PRO A 160 5.19 0.74 20.62
C PRO A 160 6.52 0.42 19.92
N LEU A 161 6.61 0.52 18.58
CA LEU A 161 7.83 0.30 17.80
C LEU A 161 8.88 1.40 18.07
N SER A 162 8.43 2.65 18.20
CA SER A 162 9.27 3.81 18.54
C SER A 162 8.43 4.87 19.26
N PRO A 163 8.71 5.17 20.54
CA PRO A 163 9.74 4.59 21.41
C PRO A 163 9.42 3.13 21.77
N PRO A 164 10.44 2.25 21.86
CA PRO A 164 10.25 0.85 22.17
C PRO A 164 9.75 0.68 23.60
N THR A 165 8.53 0.17 23.78
CA THR A 165 7.98 -0.12 25.11
C THR A 165 7.76 -1.62 25.32
N ARG A 166 7.66 -2.03 26.58
CA ARG A 166 7.47 -3.46 26.96
C ARG A 166 6.19 -4.08 26.41
N ASP A 167 5.28 -3.27 25.86
CA ASP A 167 4.02 -3.68 25.26
C ASP A 167 4.16 -4.20 23.81
N ILE A 168 5.34 -4.13 23.18
CA ILE A 168 5.57 -4.68 21.81
C ILE A 168 5.14 -6.15 21.70
N PHE A 169 5.48 -6.97 22.70
CA PHE A 169 5.13 -8.40 22.72
C PHE A 169 3.62 -8.66 22.84
N LYS A 170 2.85 -7.73 23.42
CA LYS A 170 1.39 -7.82 23.52
C LYS A 170 0.70 -7.45 22.20
N VAL A 171 1.35 -6.63 21.36
CA VAL A 171 0.85 -6.19 20.05
C VAL A 171 1.19 -7.20 18.95
N LEU A 172 2.38 -7.82 18.99
CA LEU A 172 2.81 -8.76 17.96
C LEU A 172 2.14 -10.14 18.07
N ILE A 173 1.84 -10.58 19.29
CA ILE A 173 1.11 -11.84 19.56
C ILE A 173 -0.22 -11.45 20.23
N PRO A 174 -1.35 -11.46 19.50
CA PRO A 174 -2.66 -11.17 20.08
C PRO A 174 -3.04 -12.26 21.09
N ASN A 175 -2.61 -12.10 22.33
CA ASN A 175 -3.10 -12.91 23.43
C ASN A 175 -4.56 -12.50 23.69
N GLY A 176 -5.48 -13.47 23.69
CA GLY A 176 -6.92 -13.21 23.83
C GLY A 176 -7.28 -12.24 24.96
N TRP A 177 -8.34 -11.46 24.77
CA TRP A 177 -8.68 -10.26 25.55
C TRP A 177 -8.77 -10.46 27.07
N LYS A 178 -8.91 -11.70 27.54
CA LYS A 178 -8.97 -12.07 28.96
C LYS A 178 -7.64 -11.96 29.72
N LYS A 179 -6.50 -11.74 29.04
CA LYS A 179 -5.16 -11.64 29.68
C LYS A 179 -4.65 -10.21 29.88
N PHE A 180 -5.38 -9.17 29.47
CA PHE A 180 -5.01 -7.78 29.75
C PHE A 180 -5.32 -7.40 31.21
N LYS A 181 -4.46 -7.83 32.14
CA LYS A 181 -4.58 -7.53 33.58
C LYS A 181 -4.05 -6.14 33.97
N LYS A 182 -3.24 -5.50 33.14
CA LYS A 182 -2.65 -4.17 33.37
C LYS A 182 -2.94 -3.24 32.20
N ARG A 183 -3.23 -1.97 32.48
CA ARG A 183 -3.36 -0.92 31.45
C ARG A 183 -2.04 -0.72 30.69
N ALA A 184 -2.12 -0.21 29.47
CA ALA A 184 -0.93 0.07 28.66
C ALA A 184 -0.13 1.20 29.29
N ASP A 185 1.17 0.97 29.48
CA ASP A 185 2.10 1.90 30.14
C ASP A 185 2.28 3.20 29.33
N LEU A 186 1.96 3.12 28.03
CA LEU A 186 1.98 4.19 27.04
C LEU A 186 1.11 5.40 27.38
N LEU A 187 0.02 5.19 28.12
CA LEU A 187 -0.94 6.25 28.46
C LEU A 187 -0.55 7.00 29.73
N LYS A 188 0.57 6.65 30.39
CA LYS A 188 0.93 7.11 31.75
C LYS A 188 -0.28 7.13 32.69
N PRO A 189 -1.02 6.01 32.83
CA PRO A 189 -2.24 5.99 33.62
C PRO A 189 -1.91 6.18 35.11
N GLN A 190 -2.76 6.89 35.84
CA GLN A 190 -2.62 7.10 37.28
C GLN A 190 -3.00 5.85 38.10
N ASP A 191 -3.68 4.88 37.47
CA ASP A 191 -4.09 3.59 38.04
C ASP A 191 -3.76 2.47 37.04
N ASP A 192 -3.04 1.45 37.51
CA ASP A 192 -2.55 0.30 36.75
C ASP A 192 -3.65 -0.70 36.39
N THR A 193 -4.79 -0.67 37.10
CA THR A 193 -5.86 -1.66 36.96
C THR A 193 -6.94 -1.21 35.95
N PRO A 194 -7.33 -2.07 34.98
CA PRO A 194 -8.40 -1.74 34.02
C PRO A 194 -9.77 -1.56 34.69
N ARG A 195 -10.03 -2.34 35.74
CA ARG A 195 -11.16 -2.19 36.66
C ARG A 195 -10.60 -1.50 37.89
N GLY A 196 -10.95 -0.23 38.09
CA GLY A 196 -10.62 0.44 39.35
C GLY A 196 -11.05 -0.46 40.50
N GLU A 197 -10.23 -0.52 41.55
CA GLU A 197 -10.56 -1.25 42.76
C GLU A 197 -11.91 -0.75 43.29
N ALA A 198 -12.98 -1.48 42.96
CA ALA A 198 -14.21 -1.39 43.69
C ALA A 198 -13.94 -2.08 45.02
N ASN A 199 -13.81 -1.26 46.08
CA ASN A 199 -14.07 -1.71 47.45
C ASN A 199 -15.42 -2.42 47.52
#